data_AF-A2T6T8-F1
#
_entry.id   AF-A2T6T8-F1
#
_cell.length_a   1.000
_cell.length_b   1.000
_cell.length_c   1.000
_cell.angle_alpha   90.00
_cell.angle_beta   90.00
_cell.angle_gamma   90.00
#
_symmetry.space_group_name_H-M   'P 1'
#
loop_
_entity.id
_entity.type
_entity.pdbx_description
1 polymer ?
#
loop_
_entity_poly.entity_id
_entity_poly.type
_entity_poly.pdbx_seq_one_letter_code
_entity_poly.pdbx_strand_id
1 'polypeptide(L)'
;MRIPVDASTSRRFTPPSTALSPGKMSEALPLGAPDAGAALAGKLRSGDRSMVEVLADHPGELVRTDSPNFLCSVLPTHWRCNKTLPIAFKVVALGDVPDGTLVTVMAGNDENYSAELRNATAAMKNQVARFNDLRFVGRSGRGKSFTLTITVFTNPPQVATYHRAIKITVDGPREPR
;
A
#
# COMPACT_ATOMS: atom_id res chain seq x y z
N MET A 1 14.61 -12.34 -56.74
CA MET A 1 14.44 -13.13 -55.50
C MET A 1 13.18 -12.66 -54.79
N ARG A 2 12.12 -13.48 -54.70
CA ARG A 2 10.95 -13.23 -53.85
C ARG A 2 10.90 -14.34 -52.81
N ILE A 3 10.81 -13.97 -51.53
CA ILE A 3 10.73 -14.92 -50.41
C ILE A 3 9.23 -15.08 -50.08
N PRO A 4 8.66 -16.30 -50.09
CA PRO A 4 7.29 -16.52 -49.65
C PRO A 4 7.22 -16.44 -48.12
N VAL A 5 6.21 -15.76 -47.61
CA VAL A 5 5.91 -15.71 -46.17
C VAL A 5 4.83 -16.75 -45.89
N ASP A 6 5.14 -17.79 -45.12
CA ASP A 6 4.13 -18.74 -44.66
C ASP A 6 3.29 -18.09 -43.54
N ALA A 7 1.97 -18.28 -43.63
CA ALA A 7 0.97 -17.67 -42.76
C ALA A 7 0.26 -18.75 -41.93
N SER A 8 1.02 -19.52 -41.14
CA SER A 8 0.47 -20.63 -40.35
C SER A 8 0.92 -20.60 -38.87
N THR A 9 0.28 -19.76 -38.03
CA THR A 9 0.27 -19.94 -36.55
C THR A 9 -0.82 -19.15 -35.83
N SER A 10 -2.05 -19.19 -36.34
CA SER A 10 -3.22 -18.73 -35.57
C SER A 10 -3.47 -19.64 -34.35
N ARG A 11 -2.85 -19.31 -33.21
CA ARG A 11 -3.20 -19.90 -31.90
C ARG A 11 -4.58 -19.41 -31.49
N ARG A 12 -5.62 -20.06 -32.02
CA ARG A 12 -7.03 -19.82 -31.68
C ARG A 12 -7.24 -20.15 -30.19
N PHE A 13 -7.41 -19.11 -29.39
CA PHE A 13 -7.76 -19.24 -27.97
C PHE A 13 -9.28 -19.50 -27.86
N THR A 14 -9.67 -20.73 -27.54
CA THR A 14 -11.08 -21.09 -27.25
C THR A 14 -11.34 -21.01 -25.75
N PRO A 15 -12.18 -20.07 -25.27
CA PRO A 15 -12.65 -20.08 -23.89
C PRO A 15 -13.68 -21.22 -23.67
N PRO A 16 -13.79 -21.77 -22.46
CA PRO A 16 -14.81 -22.79 -22.14
C PRO A 16 -16.20 -22.16 -22.02
N SER A 17 -17.21 -22.82 -22.60
CA SER A 17 -18.61 -22.39 -22.55
C SER A 17 -19.24 -22.64 -21.18
N THR A 18 -19.70 -21.59 -20.51
CA THR A 18 -20.67 -21.67 -19.42
C THR A 18 -22.09 -21.73 -19.99
N ALA A 19 -22.68 -22.93 -20.01
CA ALA A 19 -24.09 -23.10 -20.34
C ALA A 19 -24.95 -22.73 -19.11
N LEU A 20 -25.66 -21.60 -19.19
CA LEU A 20 -26.72 -21.23 -18.24
C LEU A 20 -28.08 -21.44 -18.91
N SER A 21 -28.89 -22.33 -18.34
CA SER A 21 -30.26 -22.59 -18.78
C SER A 21 -31.27 -21.64 -18.11
N PRO A 22 -32.21 -21.03 -18.84
CA PRO A 22 -33.28 -20.22 -18.25
C PRO A 22 -34.49 -21.09 -17.89
N GLY A 23 -34.78 -21.23 -16.60
CA GLY A 23 -36.04 -21.79 -16.07
C GLY A 23 -36.86 -20.69 -15.38
N LYS A 24 -38.20 -20.69 -15.56
CA LYS A 24 -39.07 -19.56 -15.22
C LYS A 24 -40.32 -20.04 -14.47
N MET A 25 -40.73 -19.29 -13.43
CA MET A 25 -42.05 -19.21 -12.73
C MET A 25 -42.68 -20.52 -12.19
N SER A 26 -43.44 -20.54 -11.09
CA SER A 26 -44.05 -19.49 -10.24
C SER A 26 -43.49 -19.52 -8.77
N GLU A 27 -44.10 -19.08 -7.65
CA GLU A 27 -45.41 -18.45 -7.33
C GLU A 27 -45.31 -17.44 -6.15
N ALA A 28 -46.34 -17.27 -5.29
CA ALA A 28 -46.50 -16.07 -4.43
C ALA A 28 -46.65 -16.29 -2.89
N LEU A 29 -46.03 -15.36 -2.14
CA LEU A 29 -46.47 -14.57 -0.94
C LEU A 29 -47.72 -15.01 -0.11
N PRO A 30 -47.81 -14.71 1.23
CA PRO A 30 -47.51 -13.37 1.78
C PRO A 30 -47.02 -13.18 3.25
N LEU A 31 -46.55 -11.94 3.49
CA LEU A 31 -46.54 -11.10 4.71
C LEU A 31 -46.11 -11.63 6.10
N GLY A 32 -45.04 -11.01 6.62
CA GLY A 32 -44.79 -10.78 8.04
C GLY A 32 -44.01 -9.47 8.22
N ALA A 33 -44.59 -8.48 8.90
CA ALA A 33 -44.05 -7.11 9.02
C ALA A 33 -43.06 -6.98 10.21
N PRO A 34 -42.25 -5.89 10.29
CA PRO A 34 -41.06 -5.87 11.13
C PRO A 34 -41.34 -5.44 12.58
N ASP A 35 -40.49 -5.92 13.50
CA ASP A 35 -40.42 -5.37 14.86
C ASP A 35 -39.21 -4.44 15.00
N ALA A 36 -39.43 -3.26 15.58
CA ALA A 36 -38.46 -2.18 15.69
C ALA A 36 -37.96 -2.07 17.15
N GLY A 37 -36.73 -2.50 17.41
CA GLY A 37 -36.22 -2.67 18.78
C GLY A 37 -34.79 -2.15 18.99
N ALA A 38 -34.62 -0.84 18.92
CA ALA A 38 -33.54 -0.03 19.52
C ALA A 38 -32.20 -0.73 19.89
N ALA A 39 -31.23 -0.66 18.97
CA ALA A 39 -29.80 -0.69 19.33
C ALA A 39 -28.98 0.27 18.45
N LEU A 40 -29.42 1.54 18.35
CA LEU A 40 -28.53 2.67 18.03
C LEU A 40 -27.61 2.95 19.22
N ALA A 41 -26.87 1.92 19.66
CA ALA A 41 -25.74 2.06 20.55
C ALA A 41 -24.67 2.80 19.76
N GLY A 42 -24.66 4.13 19.91
CA GLY A 42 -23.67 4.99 19.33
C GLY A 42 -22.29 4.54 19.78
N LYS A 43 -21.60 3.79 18.91
CA LYS A 43 -20.14 3.82 18.89
C LYS A 43 -19.77 5.27 18.60
N LEU A 44 -19.54 6.02 19.68
CA LEU A 44 -18.64 7.17 19.68
C LEU A 44 -17.45 6.75 18.81
N ARG A 45 -17.36 7.35 17.62
CA ARG A 45 -16.26 7.08 16.70
C ARG A 45 -14.99 7.37 17.49
N SER A 46 -14.11 6.37 17.61
CA SER A 46 -12.76 6.62 18.12
C SER A 46 -12.17 7.65 17.17
N GLY A 47 -11.97 8.87 17.67
CA GLY A 47 -12.15 10.07 16.83
C GLY A 47 -11.32 10.06 15.56
N ASP A 48 -11.89 10.62 14.48
CA ASP A 48 -11.13 11.11 13.32
C ASP A 48 -10.07 12.09 13.84
N ARG A 49 -8.87 11.57 14.17
CA ARG A 49 -7.78 12.37 14.70
C ARG A 49 -7.34 13.32 13.60
N SER A 50 -7.36 14.62 13.89
CA SER A 50 -6.97 15.60 12.91
C SER A 50 -5.51 15.34 12.54
N MET A 51 -5.22 15.32 11.24
CA MET A 51 -3.85 15.23 10.72
C MET A 51 -2.92 16.26 11.39
N VAL A 52 -3.46 17.43 11.76
CA VAL A 52 -2.72 18.50 12.45
C VAL A 52 -2.31 18.07 13.86
N GLU A 53 -3.19 17.40 14.60
CA GLU A 53 -2.93 16.88 15.96
C GLU A 53 -1.85 15.79 15.92
N VAL A 54 -1.99 14.81 15.01
CA VAL A 54 -1.04 13.69 14.90
C VAL A 54 0.38 14.17 14.51
N LEU A 55 0.47 15.21 13.68
CA LEU A 55 1.73 15.86 13.33
C LEU A 55 2.30 16.72 14.48
N ALA A 56 1.44 17.31 15.31
CA ALA A 56 1.86 18.09 16.48
C ALA A 56 2.38 17.21 17.63
N ASP A 57 1.80 16.02 17.82
CA ASP A 57 2.28 15.01 18.79
C ASP A 57 3.66 14.43 18.42
N HIS A 58 4.03 14.44 17.13
CA HIS A 58 5.25 13.82 16.59
C HIS A 58 6.00 14.76 15.64
N PRO A 59 6.44 15.95 16.12
CA PRO A 59 6.93 17.02 15.26
C PRO A 59 8.21 16.61 14.53
N GLY A 60 8.14 16.55 13.20
CA GLY A 60 9.26 16.17 12.34
C GLY A 60 9.53 14.66 12.22
N GLU A 61 8.82 13.79 12.95
CA GLU A 61 8.92 12.33 12.74
C GLU A 61 8.07 11.83 11.57
N LEU A 62 6.95 12.51 11.30
CA LEU A 62 5.94 12.08 10.33
C LEU A 62 5.82 13.06 9.15
N VAL A 63 5.53 12.51 7.97
CA VAL A 63 5.28 13.24 6.72
C VAL A 63 3.98 12.76 6.09
N ARG A 64 3.33 13.67 5.34
CA ARG A 64 2.14 13.36 4.55
C ARG A 64 2.50 12.51 3.34
N THR A 65 1.66 11.51 3.05
CA THR A 65 1.63 10.84 1.74
C THR A 65 0.79 11.63 0.75
N ASP A 66 0.64 11.15 -0.49
CA ASP A 66 -0.39 11.65 -1.42
C ASP A 66 -1.83 11.40 -0.95
N SER A 67 -2.03 10.40 -0.08
CA SER A 67 -3.33 10.02 0.47
C SER A 67 -3.67 10.88 1.69
N PRO A 68 -4.90 11.43 1.79
CA PRO A 68 -5.34 12.20 2.96
C PRO A 68 -5.48 11.33 4.21
N ASN A 69 -5.53 9.99 4.08
CA ASN A 69 -5.80 9.06 5.18
C ASN A 69 -4.54 8.53 5.87
N PHE A 70 -3.35 8.75 5.29
CA PHE A 70 -2.11 8.10 5.75
C PHE A 70 -0.93 9.07 5.88
N LEU A 71 -0.28 9.00 7.02
CA LEU A 71 1.05 9.57 7.27
C LEU A 71 2.09 8.43 7.32
N CYS A 72 3.35 8.74 7.08
CA CYS A 72 4.44 7.80 7.29
C CYS A 72 5.66 8.46 7.92
N SER A 73 6.61 7.68 8.41
CA SER A 73 7.85 8.24 8.97
C SER A 73 8.68 8.97 7.91
N VAL A 74 9.24 10.12 8.29
CA VAL A 74 10.29 10.79 7.52
C VAL A 74 11.46 9.82 7.34
N LEU A 75 11.94 9.70 6.11
CA LEU A 75 13.11 8.89 5.77
C LEU A 75 14.35 9.76 5.56
N PRO A 76 15.57 9.24 5.81
CA PRO A 76 16.79 9.91 5.40
C PRO A 76 16.78 10.14 3.89
N THR A 77 17.10 11.35 3.44
CA THR A 77 17.11 11.70 2.00
C THR A 77 18.14 10.87 1.21
N HIS A 78 19.19 10.39 1.88
CA HIS A 78 20.19 9.48 1.34
C HIS A 78 20.56 8.44 2.41
N TRP A 79 20.52 7.15 2.07
CA TRP A 79 20.94 6.07 2.96
C TRP A 79 21.79 4.99 2.28
N ARG A 80 22.41 4.14 3.11
CA ARG A 80 23.22 3.01 2.68
C ARG A 80 22.34 1.77 2.47
N CYS A 81 22.54 1.06 1.36
CA CYS A 81 21.82 -0.19 1.08
C CYS A 81 22.09 -1.26 2.16
N ASN A 82 21.05 -2.02 2.49
CA ASN A 82 21.01 -3.08 3.52
C ASN A 82 21.43 -2.65 4.95
N LYS A 83 21.53 -1.34 5.21
CA LYS A 83 21.73 -0.78 6.56
C LYS A 83 20.37 -0.47 7.19
N THR A 84 20.17 -0.87 8.44
CA THR A 84 19.04 -0.47 9.30
C THR A 84 18.83 1.04 9.25
N LEU A 85 17.58 1.49 9.13
CA LEU A 85 17.21 2.90 9.19
C LEU A 85 17.47 3.48 10.60
N PRO A 86 17.78 4.78 10.74
CA PRO A 86 18.05 5.38 12.05
C PRO A 86 16.80 5.42 12.95
N ILE A 87 15.61 5.45 12.33
CA ILE A 87 14.31 5.41 12.99
C ILE A 87 13.50 4.29 12.34
N ALA A 88 12.74 3.53 13.14
CA ALA A 88 11.85 2.49 12.61
C ALA A 88 10.73 3.13 11.78
N PHE A 89 10.58 2.72 10.53
CA PHE A 89 9.53 3.22 9.64
C PHE A 89 8.14 2.83 10.16
N LYS A 90 7.25 3.82 10.25
CA LYS A 90 5.84 3.69 10.65
C LYS A 90 4.95 4.14 9.49
N VAL A 91 3.78 3.53 9.36
CA VAL A 91 2.63 4.07 8.61
C VAL A 91 1.51 4.30 9.63
N VAL A 92 0.92 5.48 9.62
CA VAL A 92 -0.12 5.91 10.57
C VAL A 92 -1.40 6.17 9.79
N ALA A 93 -2.50 5.52 10.20
CA ALA A 93 -3.83 5.71 9.64
C ALA A 93 -4.61 6.76 10.43
N LEU A 94 -5.22 7.73 9.74
CA LEU A 94 -6.01 8.78 10.37
C LEU A 94 -7.48 8.37 10.58
N GLY A 95 -8.05 7.57 9.66
CA GLY A 95 -9.36 6.92 9.82
C GLY A 95 -9.22 5.45 10.21
N ASP A 96 -10.27 4.87 10.80
CA ASP A 96 -10.28 3.51 11.37
C ASP A 96 -9.74 2.43 10.41
N VAL A 97 -8.63 1.77 10.79
CA VAL A 97 -8.08 0.59 10.11
C VAL A 97 -7.96 -0.56 11.13
N PRO A 98 -8.63 -1.71 10.91
CA PRO A 98 -8.61 -2.81 11.88
C PRO A 98 -7.21 -3.30 12.24
N ASP A 99 -6.99 -3.58 13.53
CA ASP A 99 -5.78 -4.24 14.01
C ASP A 99 -5.55 -5.57 13.26
N GLY A 100 -4.29 -5.88 12.96
CA GLY A 100 -3.91 -7.03 12.14
C GLY A 100 -3.97 -6.79 10.63
N THR A 101 -4.56 -5.69 10.14
CA THR A 101 -4.53 -5.33 8.71
C THR A 101 -3.09 -5.24 8.24
N LEU A 102 -2.73 -5.99 7.20
CA LEU A 102 -1.38 -5.95 6.65
C LEU A 102 -1.11 -4.62 5.95
N VAL A 103 0.13 -4.16 6.04
CA VAL A 103 0.66 -3.02 5.30
C VAL A 103 1.98 -3.44 4.66
N THR A 104 2.13 -3.22 3.35
CA THR A 104 3.40 -3.44 2.65
C THR A 104 3.97 -2.14 2.10
N VAL A 105 5.27 -2.14 1.86
CA VAL A 105 5.99 -1.09 1.15
C VAL A 105 6.65 -1.69 -0.08
N MET A 106 6.51 -1.03 -1.22
CA MET A 106 7.34 -1.22 -2.41
C MET A 106 8.17 0.04 -2.65
N ALA A 107 9.32 -0.08 -3.30
CA ALA A 107 10.17 1.04 -3.67
C ALA A 107 10.54 0.94 -5.15
N GLY A 108 10.40 2.03 -5.91
CA GLY A 108 10.67 2.00 -7.35
C GLY A 108 10.97 3.36 -7.96
N ASN A 109 11.61 3.35 -9.12
CA ASN A 109 11.79 4.48 -10.04
C ASN A 109 12.22 3.98 -11.44
N ASP A 110 12.57 4.89 -12.35
CA ASP A 110 12.92 4.59 -13.75
C ASP A 110 14.19 3.73 -13.94
N GLU A 111 15.09 3.66 -12.94
CA GLU A 111 16.28 2.77 -13.01
C GLU A 111 16.03 1.39 -12.40
N ASN A 112 15.10 1.32 -11.44
CA ASN A 112 14.77 0.09 -10.75
C ASN A 112 13.29 0.13 -10.39
N TYR A 113 12.48 -0.47 -11.27
CA TYR A 113 11.02 -0.45 -11.20
C TYR A 113 10.46 -1.05 -9.90
N SER A 114 11.10 -2.09 -9.37
CA SER A 114 10.75 -2.73 -8.11
C SER A 114 12.02 -3.18 -7.39
N ALA A 115 12.48 -2.35 -6.45
CA ALA A 115 13.70 -2.57 -5.71
C ALA A 115 13.53 -3.60 -4.59
N GLU A 116 14.53 -4.45 -4.41
CA GLU A 116 14.56 -5.40 -3.30
C GLU A 116 14.55 -4.67 -1.95
N LEU A 117 13.62 -5.06 -1.08
CA LEU A 117 13.49 -4.60 0.30
C LEU A 117 13.52 -5.79 1.26
N ARG A 118 13.96 -5.56 2.49
CA ARG A 118 13.85 -6.53 3.60
C ARG A 118 12.88 -6.00 4.64
N ASN A 119 12.08 -6.91 5.21
CA ASN A 119 11.07 -6.62 6.22
C ASN A 119 10.05 -5.55 5.77
N ALA A 120 9.64 -5.62 4.50
CA ALA A 120 8.74 -4.67 3.85
C ALA A 120 7.25 -4.92 4.09
N THR A 121 6.92 -5.63 5.16
CA THR A 121 5.55 -5.93 5.62
C THR A 121 5.45 -5.66 7.11
N ALA A 122 4.35 -5.03 7.52
CA ALA A 122 3.97 -4.83 8.91
C ALA A 122 2.48 -5.14 9.09
N ALA A 123 2.03 -5.28 10.34
CA ALA A 123 0.61 -5.32 10.68
C ALA A 123 0.23 -3.99 11.36
N MET A 124 -0.95 -3.48 11.04
CA MET A 124 -1.57 -2.34 11.72
C MET A 124 -1.88 -2.73 13.17
N LYS A 125 -1.55 -1.83 14.11
CA LYS A 125 -1.95 -1.94 15.51
C LYS A 125 -2.19 -0.57 16.12
N ASN A 126 -3.36 -0.32 16.70
CA ASN A 126 -3.76 0.98 17.24
C ASN A 126 -3.49 2.12 16.23
N GLN A 127 -3.97 1.96 14.99
CA GLN A 127 -3.76 2.92 13.90
C GLN A 127 -2.30 3.10 13.42
N VAL A 128 -1.34 2.31 13.90
CA VAL A 128 0.07 2.38 13.48
C VAL A 128 0.61 1.02 13.01
N ALA A 129 1.07 0.94 11.77
CA ALA A 129 1.84 -0.20 11.27
C ALA A 129 3.35 0.10 11.39
N ARG A 130 4.01 -0.52 12.37
CA ARG A 130 5.44 -0.34 12.65
C ARG A 130 6.26 -1.44 11.98
N PHE A 131 7.12 -1.06 11.04
CA PHE A 131 7.99 -1.99 10.33
C PHE A 131 9.18 -2.40 11.19
N ASN A 132 9.43 -3.70 11.29
CA ASN A 132 10.53 -4.24 12.07
C ASN A 132 11.80 -4.25 11.22
N ASP A 133 12.69 -3.27 11.41
CA ASP A 133 13.96 -3.17 10.69
C ASP A 133 13.78 -3.22 9.14
N LEU A 134 12.92 -2.34 8.60
CA LEU A 134 12.80 -2.14 7.16
C LEU A 134 14.17 -1.73 6.59
N ARG A 135 14.62 -2.41 5.53
CA ARG A 135 15.85 -2.05 4.80
C ARG A 135 15.65 -2.03 3.29
N PHE A 136 16.35 -1.10 2.65
CA PHE A 136 16.45 -1.01 1.20
C PHE A 136 17.69 -1.76 0.71
N VAL A 137 17.54 -2.84 -0.05
CA VAL A 137 18.68 -3.59 -0.61
C VAL A 137 18.99 -3.11 -2.02
N GLY A 138 17.95 -2.96 -2.86
CA GLY A 138 18.09 -2.36 -4.19
C GLY A 138 18.57 -0.90 -4.13
N ARG A 139 19.40 -0.51 -5.11
CA ARG A 139 19.92 0.87 -5.26
C ARG A 139 18.98 1.69 -6.14
N SER A 140 18.88 2.99 -5.86
CA SER A 140 17.95 3.90 -6.56
C SER A 140 18.55 4.64 -7.75
N GLY A 141 19.86 4.50 -7.99
CA GLY A 141 20.55 5.15 -9.11
C GLY A 141 21.44 6.35 -8.74
N ARG A 142 22.17 6.87 -9.72
CA ARG A 142 23.03 8.06 -9.51
C ARG A 142 22.16 9.32 -9.48
N GLY A 143 22.04 9.94 -8.31
CA GLY A 143 21.28 11.18 -8.14
C GLY A 143 19.76 11.01 -8.14
N LYS A 144 19.25 9.78 -8.22
CA LYS A 144 17.81 9.47 -8.21
C LYS A 144 17.37 8.91 -6.86
N SER A 145 16.17 9.24 -6.44
CA SER A 145 15.50 8.67 -5.27
C SER A 145 14.46 7.64 -5.69
N PHE A 146 14.11 6.72 -4.79
CA PHE A 146 12.90 5.92 -4.91
C PHE A 146 11.66 6.73 -4.57
N THR A 147 10.57 6.40 -5.24
CA THR A 147 9.20 6.63 -4.74
C THR A 147 8.78 5.36 -3.99
N LEU A 148 8.09 5.52 -2.85
CA LEU A 148 7.53 4.39 -2.13
C LEU A 148 6.04 4.26 -2.39
N THR A 149 5.57 3.04 -2.64
CA THR A 149 4.15 2.70 -2.71
C THR A 149 3.82 1.91 -1.45
N ILE A 150 2.93 2.45 -0.63
CA ILE A 150 2.45 1.87 0.62
C ILE A 150 1.07 1.29 0.34
N THR A 151 0.89 -0.02 0.52
CA THR A 151 -0.41 -0.68 0.34
C THR A 151 -0.94 -1.15 1.68
N VAL A 152 -2.12 -0.67 2.06
CA VAL A 152 -2.85 -1.06 3.27
C VAL A 152 -3.99 -2.00 2.86
N PHE A 153 -3.95 -3.24 3.32
CA PHE A 153 -4.82 -4.33 2.86
C PHE A 153 -6.18 -4.34 3.58
N THR A 154 -6.85 -3.19 3.60
CA THR A 154 -8.30 -3.12 3.88
C THR A 154 -9.11 -3.76 2.75
N ASN A 155 -10.43 -3.82 2.88
CA ASN A 155 -11.34 -4.20 1.79
C ASN A 155 -12.32 -3.05 1.50
N PRO A 156 -12.15 -2.29 0.40
CA PRO A 156 -11.11 -2.42 -0.63
C PRO A 156 -9.71 -2.01 -0.11
N PRO A 157 -8.61 -2.48 -0.74
CA PRO A 157 -7.26 -2.04 -0.39
C PRO A 157 -7.06 -0.55 -0.67
N GLN A 158 -6.29 0.11 0.20
CA GLN A 158 -5.92 1.52 0.05
C GLN A 158 -4.43 1.63 -0.30
N VAL A 159 -4.09 2.61 -1.14
CA VAL A 159 -2.71 2.88 -1.55
C VAL A 159 -2.36 4.32 -1.20
N ALA A 160 -1.11 4.52 -0.77
CA ALA A 160 -0.53 5.82 -0.47
C ALA A 160 0.92 5.87 -0.99
N THR A 161 1.33 7.00 -1.54
CA THR A 161 2.62 7.20 -2.20
C THR A 161 3.47 8.21 -1.45
N TYR A 162 4.76 7.90 -1.28
CA TYR A 162 5.77 8.84 -0.80
C TYR A 162 6.79 9.09 -1.93
N HIS A 163 6.58 10.17 -2.69
CA HIS A 163 7.39 10.52 -3.85
C HIS A 163 8.81 10.98 -3.46
N ARG A 164 9.81 10.50 -4.21
CA ARG A 164 11.24 10.88 -4.05
C ARG A 164 11.78 10.71 -2.62
N ALA A 165 11.20 9.81 -1.85
CA ALA A 165 11.43 9.62 -0.41
C ALA A 165 12.90 9.43 -0.02
N ILE A 166 13.66 8.61 -0.76
CA ILE A 166 14.99 8.17 -0.34
C ILE A 166 15.90 7.77 -1.51
N LYS A 167 17.14 8.26 -1.50
CA LYS A 167 18.22 7.80 -2.39
C LYS A 167 19.02 6.70 -1.71
N ILE A 168 19.24 5.58 -2.38
CA ILE A 168 19.95 4.40 -1.84
C ILE A 168 21.22 4.12 -2.65
N THR A 169 22.37 4.15 -1.99
CA THR A 169 23.68 3.82 -2.58
C THR A 169 24.49 2.85 -1.71
N VAL A 170 25.62 2.35 -2.23
CA VAL A 170 26.51 1.40 -1.53
C VAL A 170 27.13 2.00 -0.26
N ASP A 171 27.53 3.28 -0.32
CA ASP A 171 28.16 3.98 0.80
C ASP A 171 27.12 4.67 1.71
N GLY A 172 25.99 5.12 1.16
CA GLY A 172 25.11 6.08 1.83
C GLY A 172 25.73 7.49 1.88
N PRO A 173 25.30 8.34 2.83
CA PRO A 173 25.97 9.60 3.14
C PRO A 173 27.42 9.35 3.54
N ARG A 174 28.34 10.18 3.03
CA ARG A 174 29.78 10.05 3.25
C ARG A 174 30.41 11.44 3.26
N GLU A 175 31.40 11.63 4.13
CA GLU A 175 32.27 12.81 4.10
C GLU A 175 33.05 12.91 2.77
N PRO A 176 33.35 14.13 2.29
CA PRO A 176 34.32 14.34 1.22
C PRO A 176 35.67 13.68 1.56
N ARG A 177 36.37 13.20 0.54
CA ARG A 177 37.76 12.71 0.63
C ARG A 177 38.71 13.70 0.00
#